data_AF-P60178-F1
#
_entry.id   AF-P60178-F1
#
_cell.length_a   1.000
_cell.length_b   1.000
_cell.length_c   1.000
_cell.angle_alpha   90.00
_cell.angle_beta   90.00
_cell.angle_gamma   90.00
#
_symmetry.space_group_name_H-M   'P 1'
#
loop_
_entity.id
_entity.type
_entity.pdbx_description
1 polymer ?
#
loop_
_entity_poly.entity_id
_entity_poly.type
_entity_poly.pdbx_seq_one_letter_code
_entity_poly.pdbx_strand_id
1 'polypeptide(L)' 'ADCVGDGQRCADWAGPYCCSGYYCSCRSMPYCRCRSDS' A
#
# COMPACT_ATOMS: atom_id res chain seq x y z
N ALA A 1 -11.38 -8.36 -4.83
CA ALA A 1 -10.69 -7.08 -4.65
C ALA A 1 -9.20 -7.38 -4.58
N ASP A 2 -8.41 -6.88 -5.52
CA ASP A 2 -6.95 -7.06 -5.49
C ASP A 2 -6.36 -6.01 -4.54
N CYS A 3 -6.49 -6.27 -3.24
CA CYS A 3 -5.91 -5.41 -2.23
C CYS A 3 -4.65 -6.06 -1.66
N VAL A 4 -3.66 -5.24 -1.35
CA VAL A 4 -2.35 -5.68 -0.84
C VAL A 4 -2.24 -5.45 0.66
N GLY A 5 -1.59 -6.39 1.36
CA GLY A 5 -1.35 -6.36 2.80
C GLY A 5 0.01 -5.75 3.19
N ASP A 6 0.36 -5.82 4.48
CA ASP A 6 1.61 -5.22 5.00
C ASP A 6 2.85 -5.63 4.20
N GLY A 7 3.70 -4.64 3.92
CA GLY A 7 4.98 -4.83 3.24
C GLY A 7 4.88 -5.06 1.72
N GLN A 8 3.69 -5.29 1.18
CA GLN A 8 3.48 -5.40 -0.27
C GLN A 8 3.50 -4.02 -0.94
N ARG A 9 3.84 -3.99 -2.23
CA ARG A 9 3.89 -2.75 -3.02
C ARG A 9 2.47 -2.25 -3.27
N CYS A 10 2.26 -0.96 -3.02
CA CYS A 10 1.03 -0.26 -3.37
C CYS A 10 1.34 0.91 -4.28
N ALA A 11 0.32 1.40 -4.97
CA ALA A 11 0.36 2.69 -5.62
C ALA A 11 -1.04 3.29 -5.57
N ASP A 12 -1.30 4.28 -4.73
CA ASP A 12 -2.64 4.89 -4.66
C ASP A 12 -3.06 5.53 -5.99
N TRP A 13 -2.09 5.89 -6.84
CA TRP A 13 -2.33 6.51 -8.14
C TRP A 13 -2.56 5.51 -9.29
N ALA A 14 -2.14 4.24 -9.17
CA ALA A 14 -2.16 3.27 -10.27
C ALA A 14 -2.55 1.84 -9.86
N GLY A 15 -2.71 1.58 -8.57
CA GLY A 15 -2.89 0.25 -7.99
C GLY A 15 -1.59 -0.56 -7.90
N PRO A 16 -1.59 -1.65 -7.10
CA PRO A 16 -2.69 -2.13 -6.26
C PRO A 16 -2.89 -1.28 -4.98
N TYR A 17 -4.10 -1.30 -4.45
CA TYR A 17 -4.50 -0.54 -3.25
C TYR A 17 -4.29 -1.36 -1.98
N CYS A 18 -3.99 -0.71 -0.88
CA CYS A 18 -3.91 -1.38 0.41
C CYS A 18 -5.29 -1.92 0.84
N CYS A 19 -5.30 -3.11 1.46
CA CYS A 19 -6.52 -3.64 2.07
C CYS A 19 -7.03 -2.71 3.16
N SER A 20 -8.32 -2.82 3.50
CA SER A 20 -8.89 -2.06 4.62
C SER A 20 -8.09 -2.32 5.91
N GLY A 21 -7.75 -1.27 6.64
CA GLY A 21 -6.84 -1.32 7.80
C GLY A 21 -5.35 -1.14 7.45
N TYR A 22 -5.01 -0.90 6.19
CA TYR A 22 -3.66 -0.61 5.74
C TYR A 22 -3.64 0.71 4.95
N TYR A 23 -2.62 1.53 5.18
CA TYR A 23 -2.37 2.75 4.41
C TYR A 23 -1.13 2.59 3.53
N CYS A 24 -1.14 3.19 2.34
CA CYS A 24 0.00 3.14 1.45
C CYS A 24 1.03 4.20 1.86
N SER A 25 2.23 3.75 2.24
CA SER A 25 3.32 4.63 2.67
C SER A 25 4.47 4.61 1.68
N CYS A 26 4.76 5.77 1.11
CA CYS A 26 5.85 5.98 0.16
C CYS A 26 7.11 6.47 0.88
N ARG A 27 8.04 5.57 1.19
CA ARG A 27 9.34 5.97 1.80
C ARG A 27 10.24 6.68 0.79
N SER A 28 10.18 6.30 -0.48
CA SER A 28 10.86 6.95 -1.61
C SER A 28 10.14 6.54 -2.88
N MET A 29 9.81 7.47 -3.79
CA MET A 29 9.13 7.11 -5.04
C MET A 29 10.05 6.24 -5.93
N PRO A 30 9.57 5.17 -6.61
CA PRO A 30 8.21 4.57 -6.62
C PRO A 30 8.05 3.37 -5.65
N TYR A 31 8.80 3.33 -4.55
CA TYR A 31 8.75 2.29 -3.52
C TYR A 31 7.71 2.62 -2.44
N CYS A 32 6.45 2.61 -2.83
CA CYS A 32 5.34 2.68 -1.88
C CYS A 32 4.94 1.27 -1.43
N ARG A 33 4.66 1.12 -0.13
CA ARG A 33 4.26 -0.15 0.46
C ARG A 33 3.13 0.04 1.45
N CYS A 34 2.24 -0.95 1.52
CA CYS A 34 1.18 -0.95 2.52
C CYS A 34 1.76 -1.16 3.90
N ARG A 35 1.23 -0.41 4.85
CA ARG A 35 1.54 -0.49 6.27
C ARG A 35 0.24 -0.63 7.03
N SER A 36 0.25 -1.43 8.08
CA SER A 36 -0.89 -1.52 8.99
C SER A 36 -1.13 -0.15 9.63
N ASP A 37 -2.39 0.26 9.73
CA ASP A 37 -2.83 1.48 10.44
C ASP A 37 -2.90 1.29 11.97
N SER A 38 -2.71 0.06 12.45
CA SER A 38 -2.77 -0.32 13.88
C SER A 38 -1.49 -0.05 14.66
#